data_AF-A0A875RUL3-F1
#
_entry.id   AF-A0A875RUL3-F1
#
_cell.length_a   1.000
_cell.length_b   1.000
_cell.length_c   1.000
_cell.angle_alpha   90.00
_cell.angle_beta   90.00
_cell.angle_gamma   90.00
#
_symmetry.space_group_name_H-M   'P 1'
#
loop_
_entity.id
_entity.type
_entity.pdbx_description
1 polymer ?
#
loop_
_entity_poly.entity_id
_entity_poly.type
_entity_poly.pdbx_seq_one_letter_code
_entity_poly.pdbx_strand_id
1 'polypeptide(L)'
;MFPFSEKLPVEKNIWQIWRTSNISETDFPESCVPLVERWKDANKEYEHHVLSLEDAENMVKSELGAISEITEALRLMPDDRVRLEFLKYLVIYIKGGVYADIDTINIKPIKHWKLMNETSLVTGIMSDYNHIGWYNFFNRRMVLSNSIFVAKAHHPMLAQLIARITCICITQQKLITATNWTRVLGAYDINGDPVVQFTGPSIFTDVFFDWISANMGEDEVVEMDEDDRMRLEDSEIIGPEGAKFSYRNVTGISHGVKVGNTAILPQISFNGFENSYEEVIDDQERSTGYERFSAAQLVSPGAIPYVETEDTVKQRSPEARRLRRQLLGRPGVIGVKRGMTCFYDNQGRRMPATVIEVDQCEVVYNKTLEKHGYYAVQVGCGYKKPENQTKPMLGHFAQAKVSPKAAVSEFMVKDKAGLIKPGTELRADMFKPGQFVDVISTCKGKGFAGAMKKWGYHGGPATHGASLSHRSMGSIGQNTTPSRVFPGKKMPGRMGNHEHTIFNLQVLDVNGEKGYMLVKGGVSGSNGSFVRVRDAFKHL
;
A
#
# COMPACT_ATOMS: atom_id res chain seq x y z
N MET A 1 -21.99 -20.14 -34.88
CA MET A 1 -21.44 -19.95 -33.53
C MET A 1 -20.17 -19.15 -33.71
N PHE A 2 -20.16 -17.89 -33.29
CA PHE A 2 -19.00 -17.01 -33.46
C PHE A 2 -17.93 -17.43 -32.44
N PRO A 3 -16.77 -17.97 -32.85
CA PRO A 3 -15.78 -18.47 -31.91
C PRO A 3 -15.07 -17.31 -31.21
N PHE A 4 -15.17 -17.27 -29.88
CA PHE A 4 -14.39 -16.36 -29.05
C PHE A 4 -13.04 -17.01 -28.73
N SER A 5 -11.95 -16.26 -28.91
CA SER A 5 -10.60 -16.70 -28.54
C SER A 5 -10.00 -15.69 -27.59
N GLU A 6 -9.52 -16.11 -26.42
CA GLU A 6 -8.95 -15.19 -25.42
C GLU A 6 -7.52 -14.75 -25.77
N LYS A 7 -6.80 -15.55 -26.58
CA LYS A 7 -5.34 -15.39 -26.79
C LYS A 7 -4.94 -14.32 -27.80
N LEU A 8 -5.85 -13.91 -28.70
CA LEU A 8 -5.53 -12.86 -29.69
C LEU A 8 -5.66 -11.45 -29.04
N PRO A 9 -4.91 -10.44 -29.51
CA PRO A 9 -5.13 -9.07 -29.05
C PRO A 9 -6.51 -8.54 -29.48
N VAL A 10 -6.96 -7.46 -28.83
CA VAL A 10 -8.14 -6.69 -29.26
C VAL A 10 -7.85 -6.00 -30.59
N GLU A 11 -8.87 -5.90 -31.43
CA GLU A 11 -8.84 -5.22 -32.72
C GLU A 11 -8.55 -3.71 -32.57
N LYS A 12 -7.71 -3.16 -33.45
CA LYS A 12 -7.31 -1.74 -33.40
C LYS A 12 -8.29 -0.84 -34.17
N ASN A 13 -9.56 -0.94 -33.85
CA ASN A 13 -10.63 -0.13 -34.44
C ASN A 13 -11.19 0.84 -33.40
N ILE A 14 -11.53 2.07 -33.81
CA ILE A 14 -12.30 3.03 -33.02
C ILE A 14 -13.62 3.25 -33.75
N TRP A 15 -14.73 2.95 -33.07
CA TRP A 15 -16.07 3.09 -33.61
C TRP A 15 -16.81 4.22 -32.90
N GLN A 16 -17.35 5.13 -33.69
CA GLN A 16 -18.31 6.15 -33.25
C GLN A 16 -19.53 6.08 -34.17
N ILE A 17 -20.73 6.23 -33.61
CA ILE A 17 -21.98 6.11 -34.37
C ILE A 17 -22.78 7.39 -34.18
N TRP A 18 -23.30 7.94 -35.28
CA TRP A 18 -24.25 9.05 -35.25
C TRP A 18 -25.32 8.88 -36.34
N ARG A 19 -26.21 9.87 -36.48
CA ARG A 19 -27.23 9.88 -37.54
C ARG A 19 -26.61 9.91 -38.94
N THR A 20 -25.50 10.63 -39.10
CA THR A 20 -24.76 10.77 -40.37
C THR A 20 -23.30 10.33 -40.18
N SER A 21 -22.70 9.74 -41.21
CA SER A 21 -21.29 9.33 -41.22
C SER A 21 -20.35 10.47 -41.66
N ASN A 22 -20.90 11.49 -42.33
CA ASN A 22 -20.14 12.62 -42.84
C ASN A 22 -20.16 13.78 -41.83
N ILE A 23 -18.99 14.01 -41.22
CA ILE A 23 -18.78 15.03 -40.18
C ILE A 23 -18.97 16.47 -40.73
N SER A 24 -18.95 16.66 -42.06
CA SER A 24 -19.12 17.96 -42.72
C SER A 24 -20.57 18.30 -43.11
N GLU A 25 -21.54 17.40 -42.83
CA GLU A 25 -22.95 17.66 -43.09
C GLU A 25 -23.60 18.55 -42.00
N THR A 26 -24.59 19.36 -42.39
CA THR A 26 -25.29 20.29 -41.48
C THR A 26 -26.02 19.61 -40.32
N ASP A 27 -26.32 18.32 -40.46
CA ASP A 27 -27.02 17.53 -39.44
C ASP A 27 -26.06 16.95 -38.39
N PHE A 28 -24.74 17.10 -38.58
CA PHE A 28 -23.73 16.72 -37.60
C PHE A 28 -23.51 17.87 -36.58
N PRO A 29 -23.52 17.62 -35.26
CA PRO A 29 -23.32 18.68 -34.27
C PRO A 29 -21.94 19.33 -34.40
N GLU A 30 -21.90 20.64 -34.69
CA GLU A 30 -20.65 21.40 -34.84
C GLU A 30 -19.72 21.29 -33.61
N SER A 31 -20.31 21.19 -32.41
CA SER A 31 -19.55 21.01 -31.15
C SER A 31 -18.81 19.67 -31.05
N CYS A 32 -19.26 18.64 -31.78
CA CYS A 32 -18.68 17.29 -31.72
C CYS A 32 -17.60 17.06 -32.77
N VAL A 33 -17.55 17.87 -33.84
CA VAL A 33 -16.52 17.80 -34.89
C VAL A 33 -15.09 17.79 -34.31
N PRO A 34 -14.68 18.75 -33.44
CA PRO A 34 -13.32 18.73 -32.89
C PRO A 34 -13.04 17.52 -32.00
N LEU A 35 -14.07 16.94 -31.35
CA LEU A 35 -13.91 15.76 -30.50
C LEU A 35 -13.60 14.52 -31.34
N VAL A 36 -14.34 14.33 -32.43
CA VAL A 36 -14.14 13.24 -33.39
C VAL A 36 -12.77 13.35 -34.07
N GLU A 37 -12.38 14.55 -34.51
CA GLU A 37 -11.05 14.80 -35.08
C GLU A 37 -9.93 14.49 -34.08
N ARG A 38 -10.11 14.86 -32.81
CA ARG A 38 -9.16 14.56 -31.74
C ARG A 38 -8.98 13.06 -31.51
N TRP A 39 -10.07 12.26 -31.54
CA TRP A 39 -9.97 10.80 -31.45
C TRP A 39 -9.14 10.20 -32.59
N LYS A 40 -9.30 10.74 -33.81
CA LYS A 40 -8.54 10.32 -34.99
C LYS A 40 -7.06 10.73 -34.91
N ASP A 41 -6.78 11.99 -34.55
CA ASP A 41 -5.41 12.54 -34.53
C ASP A 41 -4.56 11.98 -33.39
N ALA A 42 -5.17 11.75 -32.22
CA ALA A 42 -4.50 11.24 -31.03
C ALA A 42 -4.15 9.74 -31.12
N ASN A 43 -4.89 8.97 -31.93
CA ASN A 43 -4.79 7.51 -32.00
C ASN A 43 -4.47 7.01 -33.41
N LYS A 44 -3.39 7.51 -34.02
CA LYS A 44 -2.93 7.13 -35.37
C LYS A 44 -2.68 5.63 -35.58
N GLU A 45 -2.53 4.87 -34.50
CA GLU A 45 -2.36 3.41 -34.54
C GLU A 45 -3.67 2.64 -34.73
N TYR A 46 -4.82 3.32 -34.62
CA TYR A 46 -6.15 2.74 -34.73
C TYR A 46 -6.85 3.20 -36.00
N GLU A 47 -7.62 2.31 -36.62
CA GLU A 47 -8.52 2.66 -37.71
C GLU A 47 -9.78 3.32 -37.13
N HIS A 48 -10.00 4.59 -37.48
CA HIS A 48 -11.12 5.38 -36.99
C HIS A 48 -12.30 5.31 -37.97
N HIS A 49 -13.47 4.93 -37.44
CA HIS A 49 -14.70 4.77 -38.20
C HIS A 49 -15.84 5.57 -37.57
N VAL A 50 -16.46 6.43 -38.37
CA VAL A 50 -17.73 7.10 -38.04
C VAL A 50 -18.82 6.48 -38.90
N LEU A 51 -19.75 5.78 -38.26
CA LEU A 51 -20.87 5.13 -38.93
C LEU A 51 -22.14 5.97 -38.80
N SER A 52 -22.90 6.03 -39.89
CA SER A 52 -24.30 6.48 -39.80
C SER A 52 -25.15 5.38 -39.17
N LEU A 53 -26.34 5.75 -38.69
CA LEU A 53 -27.30 4.81 -38.13
C LEU A 53 -27.67 3.74 -39.17
N GLU A 54 -27.85 4.14 -40.43
CA GLU A 54 -28.15 3.23 -41.53
C GLU A 54 -26.99 2.28 -41.84
N ASP A 55 -25.75 2.79 -41.85
CA ASP A 55 -24.55 1.96 -42.09
C ASP A 55 -24.35 0.92 -40.98
N ALA A 56 -24.54 1.32 -39.73
CA ALA A 56 -24.48 0.43 -38.58
C ALA A 56 -25.57 -0.64 -38.63
N GLU A 57 -26.81 -0.29 -38.97
CA GLU A 57 -27.89 -1.26 -39.17
C GLU A 57 -27.60 -2.24 -40.31
N ASN A 58 -27.07 -1.75 -41.43
CA ASN A 58 -26.72 -2.59 -42.57
C ASN A 58 -25.60 -3.56 -42.23
N MET A 59 -24.60 -3.12 -41.47
CA MET A 59 -23.55 -3.98 -40.93
C MET A 59 -24.15 -5.11 -40.07
N VAL A 60 -25.04 -4.77 -39.13
CA VAL A 60 -25.71 -5.76 -38.28
C VAL A 60 -26.57 -6.72 -39.10
N LYS A 61 -27.35 -6.22 -40.07
CA LYS A 61 -28.18 -7.06 -40.95
C LYS A 61 -27.32 -8.05 -41.76
N SER A 62 -26.14 -7.64 -42.21
CA SER A 62 -25.26 -8.50 -43.00
C SER A 62 -24.61 -9.63 -42.19
N GLU A 63 -24.20 -9.36 -40.95
CA GLU A 63 -23.41 -10.29 -40.12
C GLU A 63 -24.28 -11.08 -39.13
N LEU A 64 -25.35 -10.47 -38.61
CA LEU A 64 -26.24 -11.01 -37.58
C LEU A 64 -27.70 -11.19 -38.06
N GLY A 65 -28.02 -10.88 -39.32
CA GLY A 65 -29.38 -10.98 -39.87
C GLY A 65 -29.96 -12.40 -39.89
N ALA A 66 -29.11 -13.44 -39.76
CA ALA A 66 -29.56 -14.82 -39.57
C ALA A 66 -30.27 -15.04 -38.22
N ILE A 67 -30.08 -14.14 -37.25
CA ILE A 67 -30.71 -14.17 -35.93
C ILE A 67 -31.93 -13.24 -35.98
N SER A 68 -33.12 -13.83 -36.10
CA SER A 68 -34.39 -13.11 -36.28
C SER A 68 -34.71 -12.17 -35.11
N GLU A 69 -34.30 -12.53 -33.91
CA GLU A 69 -34.60 -11.87 -32.66
C GLU A 69 -33.91 -10.50 -32.55
N ILE A 70 -32.67 -10.38 -33.03
CA ILE A 70 -31.91 -9.12 -33.02
C ILE A 70 -32.51 -8.13 -34.02
N THR A 71 -32.87 -8.63 -35.21
CA THR A 71 -33.49 -7.82 -36.26
C THR A 71 -34.87 -7.31 -35.82
N GLU A 72 -35.65 -8.15 -35.16
CA GLU A 72 -36.95 -7.77 -34.60
C GLU A 72 -36.78 -6.77 -33.44
N ALA A 73 -35.81 -6.97 -32.55
CA ALA A 73 -35.53 -6.04 -31.47
C ALA A 73 -35.16 -4.65 -31.98
N LEU A 74 -34.31 -4.53 -33.01
CA LEU A 74 -33.98 -3.24 -33.63
C LEU A 74 -35.21 -2.55 -34.23
N ARG A 75 -36.11 -3.31 -34.86
CA ARG A 75 -37.36 -2.78 -35.42
C ARG A 75 -38.31 -2.27 -34.35
N LEU A 76 -38.34 -2.92 -33.19
CA LEU A 76 -39.21 -2.56 -32.06
C LEU A 76 -38.71 -1.35 -31.26
N MET A 77 -37.51 -0.84 -31.54
CA MET A 77 -36.95 0.28 -30.80
C MET A 77 -37.59 1.63 -31.19
N PRO A 78 -38.06 2.43 -30.22
CA PRO A 78 -38.98 3.54 -30.45
C PRO A 78 -38.32 4.87 -30.85
N ASP A 79 -37.03 5.08 -30.57
CA ASP A 79 -36.30 6.34 -30.80
C ASP A 79 -34.87 6.03 -31.30
N ASP A 80 -34.31 6.92 -32.13
CA ASP A 80 -32.94 6.79 -32.66
C ASP A 80 -31.90 6.65 -31.53
N ARG A 81 -32.07 7.34 -30.41
CA ARG A 81 -31.11 7.32 -29.28
C ARG A 81 -30.99 5.93 -28.67
N VAL A 82 -32.13 5.27 -28.48
CA VAL A 82 -32.17 3.89 -27.96
C VAL A 82 -31.59 2.91 -29.00
N ARG A 83 -31.81 3.17 -30.29
CA ARG A 83 -31.19 2.39 -31.37
C ARG A 83 -29.67 2.56 -31.40
N LEU A 84 -29.16 3.78 -31.29
CA LEU A 84 -27.72 4.07 -31.20
C LEU A 84 -27.07 3.35 -30.02
N GLU A 85 -27.69 3.42 -28.84
CA GLU A 85 -27.23 2.74 -27.63
C GLU A 85 -27.18 1.20 -27.78
N PHE A 86 -28.06 0.60 -28.58
CA PHE A 86 -28.01 -0.83 -28.85
C PHE A 86 -27.03 -1.20 -29.96
N LEU A 87 -26.97 -0.39 -31.01
CA LEU A 87 -26.09 -0.59 -32.16
C LEU A 87 -24.62 -0.57 -31.75
N LYS A 88 -24.21 0.25 -30.77
CA LYS A 88 -22.82 0.23 -30.28
C LYS A 88 -22.38 -1.13 -29.74
N TYR A 89 -23.23 -1.81 -28.98
CA TYR A 89 -22.89 -3.14 -28.45
C TYR A 89 -22.81 -4.16 -29.58
N LEU A 90 -23.69 -4.07 -30.58
CA LEU A 90 -23.70 -4.95 -31.74
C LEU A 90 -22.48 -4.74 -32.64
N VAL A 91 -22.13 -3.50 -32.94
CA VAL A 91 -20.96 -3.15 -33.76
C VAL A 91 -19.67 -3.65 -33.10
N ILE A 92 -19.48 -3.40 -31.81
CA ILE A 92 -18.31 -3.91 -31.09
C ILE A 92 -18.33 -5.42 -30.97
N TYR A 93 -19.50 -6.05 -30.79
CA TYR A 93 -19.59 -7.50 -30.79
C TYR A 93 -19.18 -8.13 -32.13
N ILE A 94 -19.42 -7.45 -33.26
CA ILE A 94 -19.06 -7.93 -34.60
C ILE A 94 -17.59 -7.64 -34.93
N LYS A 95 -17.14 -6.39 -34.75
CA LYS A 95 -15.84 -5.91 -35.26
C LYS A 95 -14.76 -5.76 -34.19
N GLY A 96 -15.14 -5.76 -32.92
CA GLY A 96 -14.22 -5.52 -31.80
C GLY A 96 -13.58 -4.13 -31.84
N GLY A 97 -12.81 -3.83 -30.79
CA GLY A 97 -12.08 -2.58 -30.64
C GLY A 97 -12.69 -1.65 -29.61
N VAL A 98 -12.45 -0.35 -29.80
CA VAL A 98 -12.86 0.72 -28.90
C VAL A 98 -14.16 1.34 -29.41
N TYR A 99 -15.12 1.51 -28.52
CA TYR A 99 -16.27 2.38 -28.75
C TYR A 99 -16.08 3.69 -28.00
N ALA A 100 -16.45 4.80 -28.63
CA ALA A 100 -16.53 6.12 -28.00
C ALA A 100 -17.75 6.88 -28.56
N ASP A 101 -18.58 7.44 -27.69
CA ASP A 101 -19.64 8.36 -28.14
C ASP A 101 -19.03 9.60 -28.82
N ILE A 102 -19.78 10.24 -29.73
CA ILE A 102 -19.28 11.37 -30.52
C ILE A 102 -19.02 12.65 -29.69
N ASP A 103 -19.69 12.77 -28.55
CA ASP A 103 -19.59 13.88 -27.61
C ASP A 103 -18.53 13.62 -26.53
N THR A 104 -17.77 12.53 -26.66
CA THR A 104 -16.75 12.17 -25.68
C THR A 104 -15.38 12.72 -26.07
N ILE A 105 -14.71 13.40 -25.13
CA ILE A 105 -13.37 13.93 -25.34
C ILE A 105 -12.29 12.86 -25.14
N ASN A 106 -11.38 12.73 -26.11
CA ASN A 106 -10.15 11.93 -25.92
C ASN A 106 -9.13 12.73 -25.11
N ILE A 107 -9.24 12.68 -23.79
CA ILE A 107 -8.28 13.34 -22.88
C ILE A 107 -6.94 12.63 -22.92
N LYS A 108 -6.96 11.30 -22.95
CA LYS A 108 -5.79 10.43 -22.90
C LYS A 108 -5.80 9.47 -24.08
N PRO A 109 -4.80 9.51 -24.99
CA PRO A 109 -4.69 8.56 -26.09
C PRO A 109 -4.63 7.10 -25.60
N ILE A 110 -5.18 6.17 -26.37
CA ILE A 110 -5.34 4.74 -25.99
C ILE A 110 -3.98 4.10 -25.69
N LYS A 111 -2.91 4.50 -26.39
CA LYS A 111 -1.53 4.03 -26.13
C LYS A 111 -1.04 4.25 -24.69
N HIS A 112 -1.63 5.22 -23.98
CA HIS A 112 -1.30 5.52 -22.59
C HIS A 112 -2.27 4.88 -21.59
N TRP A 113 -3.38 4.32 -22.06
CA TRP A 113 -4.23 3.50 -21.20
C TRP A 113 -3.35 2.34 -20.79
N LYS A 114 -3.20 2.12 -19.47
CA LYS A 114 -2.36 1.05 -18.92
C LYS A 114 -3.08 -0.27 -19.13
N LEU A 115 -3.26 -0.63 -20.40
CA LEU A 115 -3.84 -1.87 -20.87
C LEU A 115 -2.86 -2.96 -20.47
N MET A 116 -3.23 -3.72 -19.45
CA MET A 116 -2.41 -4.83 -18.99
C MET A 116 -2.40 -5.90 -20.09
N ASN A 117 -1.28 -6.63 -20.22
CA ASN A 117 -1.18 -7.68 -21.24
C ASN A 117 -2.35 -8.66 -21.10
N GLU A 118 -2.90 -9.13 -22.23
CA GLU A 118 -3.96 -10.15 -22.30
C GLU A 118 -5.36 -9.68 -21.79
N THR A 119 -5.74 -8.42 -22.00
CA THR A 119 -7.11 -7.94 -21.70
C THR A 119 -8.08 -8.14 -22.88
N SER A 120 -9.24 -8.75 -22.63
CA SER A 120 -10.32 -8.97 -23.61
C SER A 120 -11.46 -7.96 -23.50
N LEU A 121 -11.59 -7.29 -22.35
CA LEU A 121 -12.61 -6.29 -22.04
C LEU A 121 -11.97 -5.18 -21.19
N VAL A 122 -12.25 -3.92 -21.53
CA VAL A 122 -11.83 -2.75 -20.77
C VAL A 122 -13.02 -1.83 -20.61
N THR A 123 -13.34 -1.47 -19.38
CA THR A 123 -14.43 -0.54 -19.07
C THR A 123 -14.01 0.42 -17.97
N GLY A 124 -14.69 1.55 -17.88
CA GLY A 124 -14.43 2.57 -16.89
C GLY A 124 -15.48 2.65 -15.82
N ILE A 125 -15.08 3.15 -14.66
CA ILE A 125 -16.02 3.61 -13.64
C ILE A 125 -16.48 5.01 -14.06
N MET A 126 -17.78 5.17 -14.31
CA MET A 126 -18.42 6.45 -14.61
C MET A 126 -18.87 7.18 -13.34
N SER A 127 -19.25 6.44 -12.30
CA SER A 127 -19.59 7.01 -11.00
C SER A 127 -19.40 5.93 -9.94
N ASP A 128 -18.78 6.28 -8.82
CA ASP A 128 -18.65 5.44 -7.62
C ASP A 128 -18.92 6.28 -6.38
N TYR A 129 -20.11 6.11 -5.80
CA TYR A 129 -20.57 6.93 -4.69
C TYR A 129 -20.63 6.11 -3.39
N ASN A 130 -19.65 6.32 -2.50
CA ASN A 130 -19.56 5.64 -1.21
C ASN A 130 -20.29 6.39 -0.09
N HIS A 131 -21.63 6.42 -0.10
CA HIS A 131 -22.45 7.12 0.89
C HIS A 131 -23.63 6.27 1.38
N ILE A 132 -23.97 6.30 2.68
CA ILE A 132 -25.06 5.50 3.30
C ILE A 132 -26.41 5.67 2.57
N GLY A 133 -26.68 6.86 2.03
CA GLY A 133 -27.90 7.18 1.27
C GLY A 133 -27.74 7.24 -0.24
N TRP A 134 -26.78 6.53 -0.85
CA TRP A 134 -26.50 6.60 -2.30
C TRP A 134 -27.73 6.35 -3.18
N TYR A 135 -28.62 5.46 -2.75
CA TYR A 135 -29.86 5.08 -3.45
C TYR A 135 -30.86 6.23 -3.63
N ASN A 136 -30.69 7.33 -2.89
CA ASN A 136 -31.51 8.53 -3.07
C ASN A 136 -31.04 9.38 -4.27
N PHE A 137 -29.78 9.25 -4.67
CA PHE A 137 -29.14 10.10 -5.68
C PHE A 137 -28.87 9.36 -6.98
N PHE A 138 -28.60 8.06 -6.90
CA PHE A 138 -28.27 7.23 -8.05
C PHE A 138 -29.00 5.89 -7.98
N ASN A 139 -29.33 5.37 -9.17
CA ASN A 139 -29.95 4.06 -9.32
C ASN A 139 -29.03 2.89 -8.91
N ARG A 140 -27.71 3.12 -8.89
CA ARG A 140 -26.67 2.16 -8.49
C ARG A 140 -25.56 2.89 -7.78
N ARG A 141 -24.93 2.18 -6.83
CA ARG A 141 -23.76 2.67 -6.12
C ARG A 141 -22.60 2.94 -7.07
N MET A 142 -22.35 2.00 -7.99
CA MET A 142 -21.31 2.12 -9.00
C MET A 142 -21.91 1.88 -10.38
N VAL A 143 -21.54 2.74 -11.32
CA VAL A 143 -21.98 2.68 -12.72
C VAL A 143 -20.75 2.64 -13.60
N LEU A 144 -20.70 1.65 -14.50
CA LEU A 144 -19.65 1.54 -15.50
C LEU A 144 -20.00 2.38 -16.73
N SER A 145 -18.97 2.91 -17.37
CA SER A 145 -19.09 3.70 -18.59
C SER A 145 -19.46 2.79 -19.75
N ASN A 146 -20.55 3.15 -20.43
CA ASN A 146 -20.95 2.60 -21.72
C ASN A 146 -20.73 3.60 -22.87
N SER A 147 -20.28 4.82 -22.56
CA SER A 147 -19.87 5.84 -23.54
C SER A 147 -18.46 5.61 -24.04
N ILE A 148 -17.60 4.99 -23.23
CA ILE A 148 -16.28 4.52 -23.65
C ILE A 148 -16.05 3.12 -23.08
N PHE A 149 -15.81 2.16 -23.95
CA PHE A 149 -15.36 0.83 -23.55
C PHE A 149 -14.59 0.16 -24.69
N VAL A 150 -13.83 -0.86 -24.35
CA VAL A 150 -13.08 -1.68 -25.30
C VAL A 150 -13.52 -3.11 -25.11
N ALA A 151 -13.87 -3.79 -26.19
CA ALA A 151 -14.11 -5.22 -26.12
C ALA A 151 -13.61 -5.90 -27.38
N LYS A 152 -13.16 -7.13 -27.20
CA LYS A 152 -12.82 -8.01 -28.30
C LYS A 152 -14.07 -8.43 -29.08
N ALA A 153 -13.91 -8.65 -30.39
CA ALA A 153 -14.98 -9.24 -31.19
C ALA A 153 -15.50 -10.55 -30.54
N HIS A 154 -16.82 -10.69 -30.52
CA HIS A 154 -17.55 -11.84 -29.99
C HIS A 154 -17.40 -12.09 -28.48
N HIS A 155 -17.08 -11.06 -27.69
CA HIS A 155 -16.93 -11.20 -26.23
C HIS A 155 -18.22 -11.75 -25.56
N PRO A 156 -18.14 -12.78 -24.68
CA PRO A 156 -19.31 -13.40 -24.05
C PRO A 156 -20.18 -12.44 -23.23
N MET A 157 -19.57 -11.47 -22.54
CA MET A 157 -20.31 -10.45 -21.79
C MET A 157 -21.22 -9.61 -22.71
N LEU A 158 -20.73 -9.21 -23.88
CA LEU A 158 -21.54 -8.46 -24.86
C LEU A 158 -22.64 -9.34 -25.45
N ALA A 159 -22.38 -10.63 -25.68
CA ALA A 159 -23.42 -11.57 -26.11
C ALA A 159 -24.56 -11.67 -25.10
N GLN A 160 -24.23 -11.75 -23.79
CA GLN A 160 -25.23 -11.75 -22.72
C GLN A 160 -26.00 -10.42 -22.65
N LEU A 161 -25.31 -9.29 -22.83
CA LEU A 161 -25.93 -7.97 -22.84
C LEU A 161 -26.92 -7.83 -24.01
N ILE A 162 -26.49 -8.20 -25.21
CA ILE A 162 -27.32 -8.16 -26.42
C ILE A 162 -28.53 -9.06 -26.24
N ALA A 163 -28.35 -10.28 -25.73
CA ALA A 163 -29.45 -11.20 -25.47
C ALA A 163 -30.46 -10.64 -24.45
N ARG A 164 -29.96 -9.99 -23.38
CA ARG A 164 -30.82 -9.37 -22.34
C ARG A 164 -31.63 -8.20 -22.91
N ILE A 165 -30.99 -7.29 -23.65
CA ILE A 165 -31.69 -6.17 -24.31
C ILE A 165 -32.72 -6.69 -25.31
N THR A 166 -32.34 -7.65 -26.16
CA THR A 166 -33.23 -8.28 -27.16
C THR A 166 -34.44 -8.92 -26.48
N CYS A 167 -34.24 -9.65 -25.39
CA CYS A 167 -35.31 -10.27 -24.61
C CYS A 167 -36.26 -9.21 -24.01
N ILE A 168 -35.73 -8.10 -23.47
CA ILE A 168 -36.55 -7.01 -22.94
C ILE A 168 -37.38 -6.36 -24.06
N CYS A 169 -36.78 -6.08 -25.22
CA CYS A 169 -37.50 -5.51 -26.37
C CYS A 169 -38.72 -6.36 -26.77
N ILE A 170 -38.54 -7.67 -26.82
CA ILE A 170 -39.58 -8.62 -27.26
C ILE A 170 -40.63 -8.82 -26.17
N THR A 171 -40.21 -9.05 -24.92
CA THR A 171 -41.13 -9.37 -23.81
C THR A 171 -41.92 -8.16 -23.32
N GLN A 172 -41.31 -6.96 -23.34
CA GLN A 172 -41.91 -5.72 -22.83
C GLN A 172 -42.42 -4.79 -23.94
N GLN A 173 -42.64 -5.30 -25.16
CA GLN A 173 -43.07 -4.54 -26.33
C GLN A 173 -44.28 -3.61 -26.05
N LYS A 174 -45.27 -4.09 -25.28
CA LYS A 174 -46.46 -3.29 -24.91
C LYS A 174 -46.11 -2.07 -24.06
N LEU A 175 -45.15 -2.20 -23.15
CA LEU A 175 -44.69 -1.10 -22.29
C LEU A 175 -43.88 -0.09 -23.10
N ILE A 176 -42.97 -0.57 -23.95
CA ILE A 176 -42.14 0.26 -24.83
C ILE A 176 -43.03 1.12 -25.75
N THR A 177 -44.06 0.52 -26.34
CA THR A 177 -44.99 1.24 -27.24
C THR A 177 -45.88 2.24 -26.50
N ALA A 178 -46.26 1.95 -25.25
CA ALA A 178 -47.10 2.84 -24.43
C ALA A 178 -46.32 4.03 -23.83
N THR A 179 -44.99 3.98 -23.80
CA THR A 179 -44.14 5.00 -23.17
C THR A 179 -43.98 6.21 -24.09
N ASN A 180 -44.14 7.42 -23.55
CA ASN A 180 -43.87 8.67 -24.29
C ASN A 180 -42.37 8.99 -24.23
N TRP A 181 -41.62 8.47 -25.20
CA TRP A 181 -40.15 8.58 -25.26
C TRP A 181 -39.66 10.02 -25.38
N THR A 182 -40.37 10.90 -26.09
CA THR A 182 -40.00 12.32 -26.19
C THR A 182 -40.03 13.01 -24.83
N ARG A 183 -41.02 12.70 -23.99
CA ARG A 183 -41.13 13.24 -22.63
C ARG A 183 -40.09 12.64 -21.70
N VAL A 184 -39.89 11.32 -21.77
CA VAL A 184 -38.93 10.58 -20.94
C VAL A 184 -37.51 11.09 -21.18
N LEU A 185 -37.10 11.15 -22.44
CA LEU A 185 -35.77 11.62 -22.83
C LEU A 185 -35.58 13.14 -22.70
N GLY A 186 -36.64 13.89 -22.38
CA GLY A 186 -36.60 15.33 -22.12
C GLY A 186 -36.55 15.70 -20.63
N ALA A 187 -36.86 14.76 -19.74
CA ALA A 187 -36.79 14.95 -18.28
C ALA A 187 -35.51 14.29 -17.76
N TYR A 188 -34.53 15.10 -17.35
CA TYR A 188 -33.31 14.62 -16.68
C TYR A 188 -33.66 14.19 -15.24
N ASP A 189 -34.19 12.97 -15.07
CA ASP A 189 -34.30 12.31 -13.76
C ASP A 189 -33.44 11.05 -13.78
N ILE A 190 -32.37 11.06 -12.98
CA ILE A 190 -31.40 9.95 -12.88
C ILE A 190 -32.07 8.70 -12.26
N ASN A 191 -33.14 8.88 -11.49
CA ASN A 191 -33.87 7.83 -10.80
C ASN A 191 -35.13 7.44 -11.60
N GLY A 192 -35.04 6.33 -12.34
CA GLY A 192 -36.18 5.78 -13.07
C GLY A 192 -36.24 6.14 -14.54
N ASP A 193 -35.18 6.72 -15.12
CA ASP A 193 -35.03 6.85 -16.57
C ASP A 193 -35.00 5.45 -17.22
N PRO A 194 -36.02 5.11 -18.04
CA PRO A 194 -36.06 3.87 -18.80
C PRO A 194 -34.82 3.69 -19.67
N VAL A 195 -34.21 4.73 -20.20
CA VAL A 195 -33.05 4.64 -21.10
C VAL A 195 -31.84 4.11 -20.35
N VAL A 196 -31.58 4.67 -19.16
CA VAL A 196 -30.49 4.26 -18.28
C VAL A 196 -30.65 2.79 -17.85
N GLN A 197 -31.89 2.34 -17.60
CA GLN A 197 -32.20 0.96 -17.18
C GLN A 197 -32.37 -0.03 -18.34
N PHE A 198 -32.70 0.42 -19.55
CA PHE A 198 -33.05 -0.42 -20.70
C PHE A 198 -31.87 -0.69 -21.63
N THR A 199 -31.15 0.36 -22.07
CA THR A 199 -30.03 0.24 -23.03
C THR A 199 -28.75 0.96 -22.58
N GLY A 200 -28.87 1.83 -21.58
CA GLY A 200 -27.80 2.66 -21.06
C GLY A 200 -26.86 1.98 -20.06
N PRO A 201 -26.20 2.75 -19.20
CA PRO A 201 -25.08 2.25 -18.41
C PRO A 201 -25.48 1.31 -17.27
N SER A 202 -26.73 1.34 -16.79
CA SER A 202 -27.17 0.46 -15.69
C SER A 202 -27.33 -0.99 -16.12
N ILE A 203 -27.90 -1.26 -17.30
CA ILE A 203 -28.00 -2.64 -17.81
C ILE A 203 -26.62 -3.19 -18.18
N PHE A 204 -25.74 -2.34 -18.72
CA PHE A 204 -24.35 -2.69 -19.00
C PHE A 204 -23.64 -3.12 -17.71
N THR A 205 -23.79 -2.33 -16.64
CA THR A 205 -23.21 -2.60 -15.32
C THR A 205 -23.79 -3.88 -14.69
N ASP A 206 -25.10 -4.11 -14.78
CA ASP A 206 -25.73 -5.35 -14.31
C ASP A 206 -25.12 -6.58 -14.96
N VAL A 207 -25.13 -6.60 -16.30
CA VAL A 207 -24.67 -7.75 -17.06
C VAL A 207 -23.18 -7.97 -16.82
N PHE A 208 -22.40 -6.89 -16.67
CA PHE A 208 -21.01 -6.99 -16.31
C PHE A 208 -20.80 -7.72 -14.97
N PHE A 209 -21.51 -7.31 -13.91
CA PHE A 209 -21.37 -7.94 -12.60
C PHE A 209 -21.94 -9.35 -12.56
N ASP A 210 -23.04 -9.61 -13.26
CA ASP A 210 -23.59 -10.96 -13.43
C ASP A 210 -22.57 -11.86 -14.15
N TRP A 211 -21.95 -11.36 -15.21
CA TRP A 211 -20.95 -12.08 -16.00
C TRP A 211 -19.67 -12.36 -15.19
N ILE A 212 -19.14 -11.36 -14.49
CA ILE A 212 -18.00 -11.52 -13.57
C ILE A 212 -18.34 -12.53 -12.48
N SER A 213 -19.49 -12.38 -11.83
CA SER A 213 -19.91 -13.26 -10.73
C SER A 213 -20.19 -14.70 -11.15
N ALA A 214 -20.54 -14.92 -12.42
CA ALA A 214 -20.82 -16.25 -12.97
C ALA A 214 -19.56 -16.98 -13.46
N ASN A 215 -18.54 -16.24 -13.92
CA ASN A 215 -17.37 -16.81 -14.57
C ASN A 215 -16.07 -16.72 -13.74
N MET A 216 -16.05 -15.91 -12.67
CA MET A 216 -14.87 -15.72 -11.83
C MET A 216 -15.04 -16.39 -10.46
N GLY A 217 -14.07 -17.23 -10.07
CA GLY A 217 -14.01 -17.83 -8.73
C GLY A 217 -13.36 -16.89 -7.71
N GLU A 218 -13.44 -17.22 -6.41
CA GLU A 218 -12.77 -16.46 -5.33
C GLU A 218 -11.24 -16.35 -5.51
N ASP A 219 -10.63 -17.23 -6.33
CA ASP A 219 -9.19 -17.35 -6.56
C ASP A 219 -8.65 -16.62 -7.81
N GLU A 220 -9.47 -15.89 -8.59
CA GLU A 220 -8.93 -15.12 -9.71
C GLU A 220 -8.11 -13.91 -9.24
N VAL A 221 -6.93 -13.72 -9.83
CA VAL A 221 -5.95 -12.71 -9.42
C VAL A 221 -6.48 -11.32 -9.73
N VAL A 222 -6.83 -10.58 -8.67
CA VAL A 222 -7.05 -9.13 -8.73
C VAL A 222 -5.71 -8.43 -8.67
N GLU A 223 -5.22 -7.97 -9.83
CA GLU A 223 -4.03 -7.10 -9.88
C GLU A 223 -4.47 -5.67 -9.58
N MET A 224 -4.07 -5.17 -8.42
CA MET A 224 -4.37 -3.83 -7.94
C MET A 224 -3.09 -3.24 -7.32
N ASP A 225 -2.94 -1.93 -7.45
CA ASP A 225 -1.84 -1.18 -6.84
C ASP A 225 -1.82 -1.34 -5.31
N GLU A 226 -0.62 -1.42 -4.71
CA GLU A 226 -0.47 -1.67 -3.27
C GLU A 226 -1.08 -0.54 -2.43
N ASP A 227 -0.97 0.73 -2.88
CA ASP A 227 -1.50 1.87 -2.14
C ASP A 227 -3.04 1.89 -2.20
N ASP A 228 -3.62 1.52 -3.35
CA ASP A 228 -5.07 1.37 -3.50
C ASP A 228 -5.58 0.20 -2.64
N ARG A 229 -4.85 -0.92 -2.58
CA ARG A 229 -5.18 -2.05 -1.71
C ARG A 229 -5.20 -1.66 -0.24
N MET A 230 -4.17 -0.98 0.24
CA MET A 230 -4.10 -0.50 1.62
C MET A 230 -5.23 0.48 1.94
N ARG A 231 -5.53 1.41 1.02
CA ARG A 231 -6.62 2.38 1.21
C ARG A 231 -7.99 1.71 1.32
N LEU A 232 -8.23 0.68 0.52
CA LEU A 232 -9.49 -0.09 0.54
C LEU A 232 -9.60 -1.02 1.73
N GLU A 233 -8.47 -1.49 2.28
CA GLU A 233 -8.43 -2.22 3.55
C GLU A 233 -8.88 -1.37 4.74
N ASP A 234 -8.50 -0.09 4.75
CA ASP A 234 -8.80 0.86 5.82
C ASP A 234 -10.16 1.58 5.66
N SER A 235 -10.79 1.50 4.48
CA SER A 235 -12.04 2.19 4.18
C SER A 235 -13.27 1.31 4.40
N GLU A 236 -14.31 1.86 5.02
CA GLU A 236 -15.63 1.22 5.06
C GLU A 236 -16.35 1.40 3.72
N ILE A 237 -16.70 0.29 3.07
CA ILE A 237 -17.31 0.27 1.73
C ILE A 237 -18.73 -0.27 1.86
N ILE A 238 -19.70 0.61 1.65
CA ILE A 238 -21.14 0.33 1.82
C ILE A 238 -21.75 -0.24 0.53
N GLY A 239 -21.54 -1.53 0.25
CA GLY A 239 -22.08 -2.20 -0.94
C GLY A 239 -23.53 -2.68 -0.78
N PRO A 240 -24.24 -3.01 -1.88
CA PRO A 240 -25.50 -3.75 -1.80
C PRO A 240 -25.25 -5.14 -1.16
N GLU A 241 -26.08 -5.51 -0.19
CA GLU A 241 -25.98 -6.80 0.50
C GLU A 241 -26.26 -7.97 -0.46
N GLY A 242 -25.41 -9.02 -0.43
CA GLY A 242 -25.64 -10.26 -1.18
C GLY A 242 -25.00 -10.36 -2.57
N ALA A 243 -24.18 -9.40 -3.00
CA ALA A 243 -23.40 -9.53 -4.23
C ALA A 243 -22.28 -10.58 -4.08
N LYS A 244 -22.14 -11.48 -5.06
CA LYS A 244 -21.07 -12.51 -5.08
C LYS A 244 -19.69 -11.92 -5.33
N PHE A 245 -19.58 -10.96 -6.25
CA PHE A 245 -18.37 -10.18 -6.45
C PHE A 245 -18.36 -8.97 -5.51
N SER A 246 -17.29 -8.80 -4.74
CA SER A 246 -17.19 -7.69 -3.79
C SER A 246 -16.82 -6.39 -4.49
N TYR A 247 -17.70 -5.38 -4.39
CA TYR A 247 -17.44 -4.01 -4.86
C TYR A 247 -16.18 -3.41 -4.22
N ARG A 248 -15.71 -3.94 -3.08
CA ARG A 248 -14.44 -3.55 -2.44
C ARG A 248 -13.24 -3.67 -3.37
N ASN A 249 -13.28 -4.56 -4.36
CA ASN A 249 -12.13 -4.82 -5.23
C ASN A 249 -11.90 -3.75 -6.29
N VAL A 250 -12.89 -2.88 -6.53
CA VAL A 250 -12.90 -1.97 -7.69
C VAL A 250 -13.39 -0.56 -7.34
N THR A 251 -13.85 -0.33 -6.11
CA THR A 251 -14.31 0.99 -5.66
C THR A 251 -13.14 1.86 -5.22
N GLY A 252 -13.23 3.18 -5.38
CA GLY A 252 -12.22 4.14 -4.89
C GLY A 252 -10.80 3.97 -5.45
N ILE A 253 -10.65 3.26 -6.56
CA ILE A 253 -9.35 2.96 -7.18
C ILE A 253 -8.78 4.24 -7.83
N SER A 254 -7.48 4.45 -7.67
CA SER A 254 -6.74 5.54 -8.33
C SER A 254 -6.03 5.06 -9.59
N HIS A 255 -5.76 3.75 -9.67
CA HIS A 255 -5.18 3.07 -10.83
C HIS A 255 -6.12 2.01 -11.39
N GLY A 256 -5.87 1.58 -12.63
CA GLY A 256 -6.62 0.50 -13.26
C GLY A 256 -6.42 -0.83 -12.53
N VAL A 257 -7.51 -1.57 -12.33
CA VAL A 257 -7.54 -2.91 -11.71
C VAL A 257 -7.77 -3.96 -12.78
N LYS A 258 -7.04 -5.07 -12.72
CA LYS A 258 -7.30 -6.25 -13.56
C LYS A 258 -8.04 -7.30 -12.76
N VAL A 259 -9.12 -7.81 -13.33
CA VAL A 259 -9.88 -8.95 -12.80
C VAL A 259 -9.98 -9.97 -13.93
N GLY A 260 -9.24 -11.08 -13.81
CA GLY A 260 -9.09 -12.05 -14.90
C GLY A 260 -8.55 -11.38 -16.17
N ASN A 261 -9.24 -11.52 -17.29
CA ASN A 261 -8.89 -10.84 -18.56
C ASN A 261 -9.61 -9.50 -18.76
N THR A 262 -10.23 -8.95 -17.71
CA THR A 262 -10.96 -7.68 -17.77
C THR A 262 -10.18 -6.59 -17.03
N ALA A 263 -10.02 -5.43 -17.67
CA ALA A 263 -9.46 -4.24 -17.02
C ALA A 263 -10.58 -3.25 -16.67
N ILE A 264 -10.59 -2.79 -15.42
CA ILE A 264 -11.50 -1.77 -14.92
C ILE A 264 -10.67 -0.54 -14.60
N LEU A 265 -10.90 0.55 -15.33
CA LEU A 265 -10.14 1.79 -15.13
C LEU A 265 -10.95 2.79 -14.31
N PRO A 266 -10.31 3.59 -13.44
CA PRO A 266 -10.97 4.68 -12.75
C PRO A 266 -11.44 5.76 -13.72
N GLN A 267 -12.44 6.53 -13.31
CA GLN A 267 -13.03 7.64 -14.07
C GLN A 267 -11.97 8.60 -14.63
N ILE A 268 -10.94 8.90 -13.83
CA ILE A 268 -9.79 9.73 -14.22
C ILE A 268 -9.07 9.24 -15.49
N SER A 269 -9.13 7.95 -15.80
CA SER A 269 -8.48 7.37 -16.98
C SER A 269 -9.17 7.77 -18.28
N PHE A 270 -10.47 8.05 -18.21
CA PHE A 270 -11.31 8.43 -19.34
C PHE A 270 -11.65 9.92 -19.36
N ASN A 271 -11.95 10.50 -18.18
CA ASN A 271 -12.44 11.86 -18.02
C ASN A 271 -11.41 12.85 -17.45
N GLY A 272 -10.18 12.41 -17.14
CA GLY A 272 -9.24 13.26 -16.39
C GLY A 272 -9.72 13.55 -14.96
N PHE A 273 -8.94 14.33 -14.19
CA PHE A 273 -9.29 14.64 -12.79
C PHE A 273 -10.57 15.50 -12.75
N GLU A 274 -11.71 14.89 -12.43
CA GLU A 274 -12.99 15.60 -12.31
C GLU A 274 -13.06 16.58 -11.12
N ASN A 275 -12.02 16.70 -10.27
CA ASN A 275 -12.07 17.52 -9.05
C ASN A 275 -10.81 18.37 -8.78
N SER A 276 -9.95 18.65 -9.76
CA SER A 276 -8.93 19.70 -9.62
C SER A 276 -9.27 20.87 -10.54
N TYR A 277 -9.64 21.99 -9.92
CA TYR A 277 -9.57 23.36 -10.42
C TYR A 277 -8.79 23.50 -11.73
N GLU A 278 -9.42 24.11 -12.75
CA GLU A 278 -8.83 24.79 -13.93
C GLU A 278 -7.30 24.62 -14.08
N GLU A 279 -6.82 23.39 -14.28
CA GLU A 279 -5.50 23.18 -14.87
C GLU A 279 -5.75 23.18 -16.36
N VAL A 280 -5.20 24.21 -17.00
CA VAL A 280 -5.29 24.49 -18.43
C VAL A 280 -4.80 23.24 -19.19
N ILE A 281 -5.75 22.41 -19.59
CA ILE A 281 -5.56 21.53 -20.74
C ILE A 281 -5.30 22.50 -21.90
N ASP A 282 -4.18 22.33 -22.59
CA ASP A 282 -3.99 23.03 -23.85
C ASP A 282 -4.96 22.42 -24.87
N ASP A 283 -6.15 22.99 -24.96
CA ASP A 283 -7.16 22.63 -25.94
C ASP A 283 -6.79 23.08 -27.37
N GLN A 284 -5.62 23.70 -27.58
CA GLN A 284 -5.19 24.19 -28.90
C GLN A 284 -4.50 23.11 -29.75
N GLU A 285 -3.77 22.15 -29.18
CA GLU A 285 -3.12 21.08 -29.95
C GLU A 285 -3.90 19.74 -29.92
N ARG A 286 -4.50 19.41 -31.07
CA ARG A 286 -5.35 18.20 -31.28
C ARG A 286 -4.65 16.86 -31.08
N SER A 287 -3.31 16.81 -31.05
CA SER A 287 -2.52 15.56 -31.13
C SER A 287 -1.66 15.22 -29.90
N THR A 288 -1.51 16.14 -28.95
CA THR A 288 -0.47 16.08 -27.88
C THR A 288 -1.01 16.23 -26.47
N GLY A 289 -2.31 16.44 -26.26
CA GLY A 289 -2.92 16.84 -24.97
C GLY A 289 -2.67 15.96 -23.73
N TYR A 290 -1.91 14.86 -23.83
CA TYR A 290 -1.46 14.05 -22.68
C TYR A 290 0.05 14.12 -22.41
N GLU A 291 0.86 14.58 -23.37
CA GLU A 291 2.24 14.94 -23.09
C GLU A 291 2.18 16.19 -22.23
N ARG A 292 2.33 16.02 -20.91
CA ARG A 292 2.50 17.13 -19.98
C ARG A 292 3.53 18.08 -20.60
N PHE A 293 3.09 19.24 -21.10
CA PHE A 293 3.96 20.39 -21.04
C PHE A 293 4.29 20.54 -19.56
N SER A 294 5.55 20.24 -19.23
CA SER A 294 6.17 20.69 -18.00
C SER A 294 5.62 22.09 -17.74
N ALA A 295 4.92 22.29 -16.62
CA ALA A 295 4.48 23.60 -16.16
C ALA A 295 5.59 24.61 -16.50
N ALA A 296 5.25 25.79 -17.04
CA ALA A 296 6.24 26.79 -17.44
C ALA A 296 7.26 27.02 -16.29
N GLN A 297 8.38 26.31 -16.36
CA GLN A 297 9.46 26.39 -15.39
C GLN A 297 10.37 27.49 -15.90
N LEU A 298 10.06 28.71 -15.50
CA LEU A 298 11.04 29.79 -15.59
C LEU A 298 12.21 29.38 -14.70
N VAL A 299 13.29 28.92 -15.31
CA VAL A 299 14.52 28.65 -14.59
C VAL A 299 15.21 30.00 -14.38
N SER A 300 15.52 30.33 -13.13
CA SER A 300 16.25 31.56 -12.80
C SER A 300 17.49 31.70 -13.69
N PRO A 301 17.87 32.91 -14.15
CA PRO A 301 19.10 33.12 -14.93
C PRO A 301 20.38 32.57 -14.26
N GLY A 302 20.35 32.26 -12.96
CA GLY A 302 21.41 31.57 -12.23
C GLY A 302 21.42 30.03 -12.37
N ALA A 303 20.52 29.44 -13.16
CA ALA A 303 20.47 28.01 -13.47
C ALA A 303 21.26 27.62 -14.74
N ILE A 304 22.21 28.48 -15.10
CA ILE A 304 23.44 28.08 -15.80
C ILE A 304 24.04 26.90 -15.02
N PRO A 305 24.64 25.88 -15.67
CA PRO A 305 25.20 24.72 -14.98
C PRO A 305 26.13 25.17 -13.85
N TYR A 306 25.65 25.07 -12.62
CA TYR A 306 26.48 25.18 -11.44
C TYR A 306 27.40 23.97 -11.48
N VAL A 307 28.71 24.20 -11.34
CA VAL A 307 29.64 23.10 -11.11
C VAL A 307 29.21 22.47 -9.79
N GLU A 308 28.58 21.30 -9.83
CA GLU A 308 28.17 20.57 -8.63
C GLU A 308 29.40 20.30 -7.78
N THR A 309 29.61 21.15 -6.78
CA THR A 309 30.59 20.92 -5.72
C THR A 309 30.00 19.89 -4.77
N GLU A 310 30.72 18.80 -4.50
CA GLU A 310 30.28 17.83 -3.49
C GLU A 310 30.11 18.52 -2.13
N ASP A 311 28.91 18.37 -1.56
CA ASP A 311 28.63 18.88 -0.22
C ASP A 311 29.54 18.18 0.80
N THR A 312 30.32 18.98 1.53
CA THR A 312 31.11 18.42 2.63
C THR A 312 30.21 17.79 3.69
N VAL A 313 30.61 16.62 4.21
CA VAL A 313 29.84 15.90 5.23
C VAL A 313 29.70 16.76 6.48
N LYS A 314 28.48 17.25 6.74
CA LYS A 314 28.17 18.06 7.92
C LYS A 314 28.46 17.26 9.20
N GLN A 315 29.20 17.84 10.15
CA GLN A 315 29.62 17.16 11.39
C GLN A 315 28.48 16.56 12.24
N ARG A 316 27.28 17.14 12.14
CA ARG A 316 26.07 16.66 12.83
C ARG A 316 25.22 15.69 12.00
N SER A 317 25.66 15.32 10.79
CA SER A 317 24.96 14.33 9.97
C SER A 317 25.02 12.93 10.59
N PRO A 318 24.03 12.05 10.32
CA PRO A 318 24.09 10.65 10.73
C PRO A 318 25.36 9.94 10.25
N GLU A 319 25.83 10.29 9.05
CA GLU A 319 27.04 9.75 8.46
C GLU A 319 28.30 10.12 9.26
N ALA A 320 28.51 11.41 9.56
CA ALA A 320 29.62 11.85 10.39
C ALA A 320 29.56 11.27 11.80
N ARG A 321 28.35 11.08 12.35
CA ARG A 321 28.15 10.44 13.65
C ARG A 321 28.55 8.96 13.62
N ARG A 322 28.26 8.25 12.54
CA ARG A 322 28.67 6.85 12.33
C ARG A 322 30.19 6.74 12.28
N LEU A 323 30.85 7.57 11.46
CA LEU A 323 32.31 7.56 11.30
C LEU A 323 33.04 7.86 12.62
N ARG A 324 32.46 8.72 13.48
CA ARG A 324 33.02 9.01 14.81
C ARG A 324 32.78 7.92 15.85
N ARG A 325 31.75 7.07 15.67
CA ARG A 325 31.44 6.00 16.61
C ARG A 325 32.36 4.83 16.35
N GLN A 326 33.17 4.49 17.34
CA GLN A 326 33.79 3.18 17.39
C GLN A 326 32.68 2.14 17.62
N LEU A 327 32.57 1.18 16.71
CA LEU A 327 31.55 0.13 16.70
C LEU A 327 32.24 -1.23 16.56
N LEU A 328 31.56 -2.28 17.03
CA LEU A 328 32.06 -3.64 16.97
C LEU A 328 31.86 -4.22 15.56
N GLY A 329 32.75 -5.13 15.15
CA GLY A 329 32.67 -5.78 13.83
C GLY A 329 31.57 -6.84 13.71
N ARG A 330 31.15 -7.43 14.84
CA ARG A 330 30.10 -8.46 14.90
C ARG A 330 29.02 -8.11 15.94
N PRO A 331 27.78 -8.59 15.78
CA PRO A 331 26.71 -8.35 16.73
C PRO A 331 26.90 -9.19 18.00
N GLY A 332 26.12 -8.86 19.03
CA GLY A 332 26.06 -9.63 20.27
C GLY A 332 24.85 -10.56 20.33
N VAL A 333 24.67 -11.19 21.50
CA VAL A 333 23.50 -12.03 21.81
C VAL A 333 22.73 -11.45 22.99
N ILE A 334 21.46 -11.80 23.08
CA ILE A 334 20.65 -11.57 24.27
C ILE A 334 20.64 -12.88 25.06
N GLY A 335 20.72 -12.80 26.38
CA GLY A 335 20.60 -13.97 27.24
C GLY A 335 19.78 -13.66 28.48
N VAL A 336 19.55 -14.67 29.30
CA VAL A 336 18.85 -14.58 30.58
C VAL A 336 19.82 -14.88 31.70
N LYS A 337 19.95 -13.96 32.66
CA LYS A 337 20.74 -14.20 33.86
C LYS A 337 20.04 -15.23 34.74
N ARG A 338 20.55 -16.46 34.84
CA ARG A 338 19.92 -17.51 35.67
C ARG A 338 20.34 -17.48 37.13
N GLY A 339 21.61 -17.22 37.39
CA GLY A 339 22.13 -17.20 38.75
C GLY A 339 23.64 -17.03 38.78
N MET A 340 24.21 -17.19 39.97
CA MET A 340 25.65 -17.12 40.19
C MET A 340 26.12 -18.38 40.90
N THR A 341 27.20 -18.96 40.40
CA THR A 341 27.84 -20.16 40.91
C THR A 341 29.34 -19.92 41.10
N CYS A 342 30.08 -20.95 41.50
CA CYS A 342 31.54 -20.91 41.56
C CYS A 342 32.10 -21.79 40.45
N PHE A 343 33.07 -21.28 39.71
CA PHE A 343 33.84 -22.01 38.72
C PHE A 343 35.21 -22.34 39.30
N TYR A 344 35.65 -23.59 39.15
CA TYR A 344 36.98 -24.03 39.53
C TYR A 344 37.80 -24.23 38.27
N ASP A 345 38.92 -23.51 38.18
CA ASP A 345 39.89 -23.69 37.10
C ASP A 345 40.69 -24.99 37.33
N ASN A 346 41.39 -25.46 36.30
CA ASN A 346 42.24 -26.66 36.35
C ASN A 346 43.36 -26.54 37.39
N GLN A 347 43.70 -25.31 37.81
CA GLN A 347 44.65 -25.00 38.88
C GLN A 347 44.03 -25.01 40.29
N GLY A 348 42.76 -25.39 40.44
CA GLY A 348 42.04 -25.39 41.73
C GLY A 348 41.61 -24.00 42.21
N ARG A 349 41.79 -22.94 41.40
CA ARG A 349 41.39 -21.57 41.75
C ARG A 349 39.86 -21.43 41.66
N ARG A 350 39.24 -20.98 42.75
CA ARG A 350 37.80 -20.68 42.81
C ARG A 350 37.52 -19.27 42.29
N MET A 351 36.66 -19.13 41.30
CA MET A 351 36.20 -17.86 40.75
C MET A 351 34.68 -17.74 40.83
N PRO A 352 34.12 -16.58 41.22
CA PRO A 352 32.68 -16.35 41.11
C PRO A 352 32.30 -16.26 39.62
N ALA A 353 31.24 -16.96 39.22
CA ALA A 353 30.78 -17.02 37.84
C ALA A 353 29.26 -16.78 37.77
N THR A 354 28.81 -15.91 36.88
CA THR A 354 27.38 -15.75 36.57
C THR A 354 27.02 -16.63 35.38
N VAL A 355 25.92 -17.38 35.50
CA VAL A 355 25.35 -18.20 34.43
C VAL A 355 24.41 -17.34 33.59
N ILE A 356 24.72 -17.21 32.31
CA ILE A 356 23.86 -16.58 31.31
C ILE A 356 23.37 -17.66 30.35
N GLU A 357 22.07 -17.87 30.32
CA GLU A 357 21.42 -18.76 29.37
C GLU A 357 21.17 -18.01 28.06
N VAL A 358 21.54 -18.60 26.94
CA VAL A 358 21.31 -18.10 25.59
C VAL A 358 20.43 -19.12 24.89
N ASP A 359 19.12 -18.89 24.97
CA ASP A 359 18.10 -19.77 24.42
C ASP A 359 17.24 -19.04 23.38
N GLN A 360 16.92 -19.75 22.29
CA GLN A 360 16.10 -19.29 21.16
C GLN A 360 16.44 -17.88 20.66
N CYS A 361 17.74 -17.58 20.61
CA CYS A 361 18.25 -16.30 20.17
C CYS A 361 18.37 -16.28 18.64
N GLU A 362 17.62 -15.42 17.98
CA GLU A 362 17.57 -15.36 16.51
C GLU A 362 17.64 -13.93 16.02
N VAL A 363 18.20 -13.75 14.82
CA VAL A 363 18.19 -12.47 14.14
C VAL A 363 16.79 -12.22 13.57
N VAL A 364 16.16 -11.13 14.01
CA VAL A 364 14.81 -10.75 13.58
C VAL A 364 14.88 -9.82 12.37
N TYR A 365 15.77 -8.82 12.40
CA TYR A 365 15.80 -7.78 11.36
C TYR A 365 17.19 -7.15 11.24
N ASN A 366 17.50 -6.58 10.07
CA ASN A 366 18.75 -5.86 9.83
C ASN A 366 18.47 -4.42 9.42
N LYS A 367 19.11 -3.47 10.11
CA LYS A 367 19.13 -2.06 9.73
C LYS A 367 20.31 -1.77 8.81
N THR A 368 20.02 -1.15 7.68
CA THR A 368 20.99 -0.75 6.65
C THR A 368 21.19 0.75 6.60
N LEU A 369 22.34 1.17 6.07
CA LEU A 369 22.73 2.58 5.93
C LEU A 369 21.72 3.39 5.11
N GLU A 370 21.30 2.88 3.96
CA GLU A 370 20.41 3.58 3.02
C GLU A 370 19.05 3.90 3.64
N LYS A 371 18.47 2.96 4.39
CA LYS A 371 17.13 3.12 4.98
C LYS A 371 17.16 3.78 6.37
N HIS A 372 18.20 3.55 7.17
CA HIS A 372 18.21 3.90 8.60
C HIS A 372 19.37 4.82 9.02
N GLY A 373 20.38 5.02 8.17
CA GLY A 373 21.56 5.83 8.47
C GLY A 373 22.62 5.14 9.34
N TYR A 374 22.46 3.85 9.68
CA TYR A 374 23.45 3.05 10.42
C TYR A 374 23.26 1.55 10.18
N TYR A 375 24.29 0.76 10.51
CA TYR A 375 24.22 -0.69 10.49
C TYR A 375 23.91 -1.23 11.89
N ALA A 376 22.88 -2.07 12.00
CA ALA A 376 22.59 -2.80 13.23
C ALA A 376 21.87 -4.11 12.93
N VAL A 377 22.14 -5.11 13.78
CA VAL A 377 21.43 -6.40 13.77
C VAL A 377 20.45 -6.39 14.94
N GLN A 378 19.16 -6.56 14.63
CA GLN A 378 18.13 -6.73 15.63
C GLN A 378 18.03 -8.22 15.98
N VAL A 379 18.29 -8.54 17.24
CA VAL A 379 18.27 -9.89 17.79
C VAL A 379 17.10 -10.01 18.75
N GLY A 380 16.40 -11.14 18.69
CA GLY A 380 15.35 -11.50 19.64
C GLY A 380 15.70 -12.76 20.41
N CYS A 381 15.26 -12.87 21.66
CA CYS A 381 15.55 -13.98 22.57
C CYS A 381 14.30 -14.45 23.31
N GLY A 382 14.26 -15.76 23.54
CA GLY A 382 13.21 -16.46 24.29
C GLY A 382 11.87 -16.50 23.56
N TYR A 383 10.97 -17.37 24.03
CA TYR A 383 9.62 -17.50 23.50
C TYR A 383 8.60 -16.68 24.31
N LYS A 384 7.65 -16.06 23.61
CA LYS A 384 6.45 -15.49 24.22
C LYS A 384 5.22 -15.95 23.44
N LYS A 385 4.19 -16.44 24.14
CA LYS A 385 2.94 -16.90 23.52
C LYS A 385 2.34 -15.83 22.61
N PRO A 386 1.78 -16.19 21.43
CA PRO A 386 1.17 -15.23 20.50
C PRO A 386 0.10 -14.34 21.13
N GLU A 387 -0.72 -14.90 22.03
CA GLU A 387 -1.76 -14.16 22.77
C GLU A 387 -1.21 -13.02 23.63
N ASN A 388 0.03 -13.15 24.10
CA ASN A 388 0.71 -12.14 24.92
C ASN A 388 1.53 -11.16 24.07
N GLN A 389 1.40 -11.20 22.73
CA GLN A 389 2.06 -10.30 21.80
C GLN A 389 1.05 -9.38 21.13
N THR A 390 1.50 -8.18 20.77
CA THR A 390 0.68 -7.26 20.00
C THR A 390 0.65 -7.69 18.53
N LYS A 391 -0.48 -7.47 17.83
CA LYS A 391 -0.64 -7.82 16.41
C LYS A 391 0.48 -7.26 15.51
N PRO A 392 0.93 -5.99 15.66
CA PRO A 392 2.03 -5.48 14.84
C PRO A 392 3.35 -6.24 15.06
N MET A 393 3.64 -6.65 16.31
CA MET A 393 4.83 -7.44 16.60
C MET A 393 4.74 -8.85 16.02
N LEU A 394 3.56 -9.46 16.00
CA LEU A 394 3.35 -10.74 15.33
C LEU A 394 3.63 -10.65 13.82
N GLY A 395 3.15 -9.60 13.15
CA GLY A 395 3.48 -9.32 11.76
C GLY A 395 4.99 -9.13 11.54
N HIS A 396 5.65 -8.38 12.43
CA HIS A 396 7.11 -8.18 12.40
C HIS A 396 7.90 -9.49 12.50
N PHE A 397 7.52 -10.37 13.42
CA PHE A 397 8.16 -11.70 13.56
C PHE A 397 7.82 -12.63 12.38
N ALA A 398 6.60 -12.56 11.85
CA ALA A 398 6.18 -13.36 10.70
C ALA A 398 6.97 -13.01 9.43
N GLN A 399 7.27 -11.72 9.20
CA GLN A 399 8.09 -11.27 8.06
C GLN A 399 9.50 -11.89 8.11
N ALA A 400 10.06 -12.02 9.30
CA ALA A 400 11.38 -12.63 9.53
C ALA A 400 11.35 -14.17 9.62
N LYS A 401 10.16 -14.78 9.56
CA LYS A 401 9.91 -16.23 9.75
C LYS A 401 10.48 -16.78 11.06
N VAL A 402 10.41 -15.98 12.13
CA VAL A 402 10.88 -16.36 13.47
C VAL A 402 9.72 -16.54 14.45
N SER A 403 9.95 -17.32 15.50
CA SER A 403 8.98 -17.44 16.59
C SER A 403 8.82 -16.13 17.36
N PRO A 404 7.65 -15.83 17.96
CA PRO A 404 7.46 -14.58 18.69
C PRO A 404 8.40 -14.48 19.90
N LYS A 405 9.22 -13.42 19.91
CA LYS A 405 10.32 -13.29 20.88
C LYS A 405 9.93 -12.54 22.16
N ALA A 406 10.47 -12.97 23.29
CA ALA A 406 10.19 -12.35 24.60
C ALA A 406 10.91 -11.01 24.80
N ALA A 407 12.14 -10.89 24.31
CA ALA A 407 12.91 -9.65 24.31
C ALA A 407 13.55 -9.43 22.94
N VAL A 408 13.60 -8.18 22.50
CA VAL A 408 14.22 -7.76 21.23
C VAL A 408 15.17 -6.60 21.51
N SER A 409 16.36 -6.63 20.93
CA SER A 409 17.33 -5.54 21.05
C SER A 409 18.22 -5.41 19.83
N GLU A 410 18.77 -4.22 19.63
CA GLU A 410 19.63 -3.90 18.50
C GLU A 410 21.10 -3.90 18.92
N PHE A 411 21.93 -4.55 18.11
CA PHE A 411 23.38 -4.50 18.21
C PHE A 411 23.92 -3.73 17.02
N MET A 412 24.40 -2.51 17.27
CA MET A 412 25.05 -1.70 16.24
C MET A 412 26.39 -2.32 15.84
N VAL A 413 26.61 -2.44 14.52
CA VAL A 413 27.83 -3.00 13.94
C VAL A 413 28.52 -1.95 13.07
N LYS A 414 29.83 -2.09 12.89
CA LYS A 414 30.66 -1.12 12.18
C LYS A 414 30.29 -1.04 10.69
N ASP A 415 30.27 -2.20 10.03
CA ASP A 415 30.18 -2.32 8.58
C ASP A 415 29.11 -3.35 8.17
N LYS A 416 28.76 -3.37 6.87
CA LYS A 416 27.81 -4.33 6.29
C LYS A 416 28.22 -5.79 6.54
N ALA A 417 29.52 -6.07 6.68
CA ALA A 417 30.05 -7.40 6.98
C ALA A 417 29.59 -7.95 8.34
N GLY A 418 29.21 -7.09 9.29
CA GLY A 418 28.67 -7.49 10.58
C GLY A 418 27.18 -7.85 10.56
N LEU A 419 26.49 -7.71 9.41
CA LEU A 419 25.09 -8.06 9.29
C LEU A 419 24.93 -9.57 9.11
N ILE A 420 24.03 -10.18 9.90
CA ILE A 420 23.71 -11.60 9.85
C ILE A 420 22.33 -11.76 9.23
N LYS A 421 22.12 -12.77 8.38
CA LYS A 421 20.82 -12.99 7.71
C LYS A 421 19.68 -13.16 8.74
N PRO A 422 18.52 -12.48 8.58
CA PRO A 422 17.35 -12.73 9.42
C PRO A 422 16.93 -14.21 9.40
N GLY A 423 16.44 -14.71 10.54
CA GLY A 423 16.12 -16.12 10.77
C GLY A 423 17.31 -16.99 11.20
N THR A 424 18.52 -16.45 11.28
CA THR A 424 19.70 -17.19 11.76
C THR A 424 19.69 -17.30 13.28
N GLU A 425 19.84 -18.52 13.81
CA GLU A 425 20.02 -18.78 15.24
C GLU A 425 21.43 -18.39 15.71
N LEU A 426 21.50 -17.69 16.83
CA LEU A 426 22.74 -17.28 17.51
C LEU A 426 22.89 -18.08 18.80
N ARG A 427 23.92 -18.91 18.87
CA ARG A 427 24.21 -19.75 20.04
C ARG A 427 25.31 -19.16 20.93
N ALA A 428 25.44 -19.71 22.14
CA ALA A 428 26.49 -19.32 23.08
C ALA A 428 27.91 -19.52 22.50
N ASP A 429 28.10 -20.51 21.61
CA ASP A 429 29.38 -20.84 20.93
C ASP A 429 29.95 -19.71 20.06
N MET A 430 29.18 -18.64 19.83
CA MET A 430 29.71 -17.41 19.23
C MET A 430 30.85 -16.81 20.06
N PHE A 431 30.87 -17.06 21.37
CA PHE A 431 31.94 -16.64 22.28
C PHE A 431 32.89 -17.78 22.58
N LYS A 432 34.15 -17.44 22.86
CA LYS A 432 35.18 -18.41 23.22
C LYS A 432 35.57 -18.26 24.70
N PRO A 433 35.84 -19.36 25.43
CA PRO A 433 36.46 -19.28 26.74
C PRO A 433 37.76 -18.45 26.69
N GLY A 434 37.96 -17.60 27.70
CA GLY A 434 39.07 -16.64 27.77
C GLY A 434 38.80 -15.29 27.10
N GLN A 435 37.79 -15.18 26.24
CA GLN A 435 37.40 -13.92 25.60
C GLN A 435 36.85 -12.90 26.62
N PHE A 436 37.04 -11.61 26.37
CA PHE A 436 36.40 -10.55 27.13
C PHE A 436 35.11 -10.05 26.46
N VAL A 437 34.06 -9.86 27.26
CA VAL A 437 32.75 -9.39 26.82
C VAL A 437 32.25 -8.22 27.68
N ASP A 438 31.46 -7.35 27.07
CA ASP A 438 30.66 -6.34 27.77
C ASP A 438 29.25 -6.88 28.00
N VAL A 439 28.77 -6.80 29.24
CA VAL A 439 27.42 -7.24 29.60
C VAL A 439 26.58 -6.04 30.01
N ILE A 440 25.49 -5.81 29.27
CA ILE A 440 24.56 -4.71 29.49
C ILE A 440 23.26 -5.28 30.05
N SER A 441 22.79 -4.72 31.16
CA SER A 441 21.59 -5.20 31.83
C SER A 441 20.91 -4.10 32.63
N THR A 442 19.62 -4.25 32.90
CA THR A 442 18.90 -3.33 33.79
C THR A 442 19.25 -3.65 35.23
N CYS A 443 19.81 -2.68 35.96
CA CYS A 443 20.20 -2.89 37.34
C CYS A 443 18.98 -3.04 38.28
N LYS A 444 19.15 -3.77 39.39
CA LYS A 444 18.06 -4.00 40.36
C LYS A 444 17.51 -2.67 40.88
N GLY A 445 16.18 -2.52 40.84
CA GLY A 445 15.48 -1.39 41.45
C GLY A 445 15.67 -1.36 42.97
N LYS A 446 15.88 -0.16 43.52
CA LYS A 446 16.05 0.06 44.97
C LYS A 446 14.98 1.01 45.55
N GLY A 447 13.93 1.31 44.78
CA GLY A 447 12.86 2.25 45.16
C GLY A 447 13.34 3.69 45.29
N PHE A 448 12.61 4.49 46.07
CA PHE A 448 13.08 5.81 46.49
C PHE A 448 14.20 5.66 47.53
N ALA A 449 15.38 6.18 47.23
CA ALA A 449 16.56 6.08 48.09
C ALA A 449 16.96 7.45 48.64
N GLY A 450 17.25 7.50 49.94
CA GLY A 450 17.85 8.67 50.59
C GLY A 450 19.25 9.00 50.07
N ALA A 451 19.74 10.20 50.37
CA ALA A 451 21.02 10.70 49.86
C ALA A 451 22.22 9.81 50.26
N MET A 452 22.20 9.22 51.46
CA MET A 452 23.25 8.30 51.92
C MET A 452 23.35 7.05 51.03
N LYS A 453 22.22 6.37 50.76
CA LYS A 453 22.20 5.14 49.94
C LYS A 453 22.46 5.42 48.46
N LYS A 454 21.96 6.53 47.93
CA LYS A 454 22.03 6.86 46.51
C LYS A 454 23.40 7.46 46.11
N TRP A 455 23.95 8.31 46.96
CA TRP A 455 25.14 9.13 46.64
C TRP A 455 26.32 8.92 47.60
N GLY A 456 26.17 8.10 48.64
CA GLY A 456 27.23 7.86 49.62
C GLY A 456 27.44 9.02 50.60
N TYR A 457 26.41 9.84 50.89
CA TYR A 457 26.52 10.90 51.88
C TYR A 457 26.77 10.32 53.29
N HIS A 458 27.56 11.03 54.10
CA HIS A 458 27.95 10.60 55.45
C HIS A 458 26.85 10.79 56.50
N GLY A 459 25.90 11.71 56.29
CA GLY A 459 24.87 12.05 57.27
C GLY A 459 25.39 13.00 58.35
N GLY A 460 24.58 13.21 59.40
CA GLY A 460 24.96 13.96 60.60
C GLY A 460 25.49 13.03 61.70
N PRO A 461 26.01 13.58 62.82
CA PRO A 461 26.47 12.78 63.94
C PRO A 461 25.32 11.96 64.56
N ALA A 462 25.66 10.82 65.16
CA ALA A 462 24.69 9.96 65.83
C ALA A 462 24.32 10.47 67.24
N THR A 463 25.27 11.06 67.96
CA THR A 463 25.15 11.61 69.31
C THR A 463 25.56 13.10 69.34
N HIS A 464 25.85 13.67 70.51
CA HIS A 464 26.31 15.06 70.69
C HIS A 464 25.34 16.13 70.17
N GLY A 465 24.06 16.02 70.54
CA GLY A 465 23.05 17.07 70.28
C GLY A 465 22.45 17.08 68.87
N ALA A 466 22.74 16.08 68.04
CA ALA A 466 22.09 15.93 66.74
C ALA A 466 20.57 15.75 66.91
N SER A 467 19.78 16.70 66.40
CA SER A 467 18.32 16.63 66.43
C SER A 467 17.78 16.33 65.02
N LEU A 468 17.09 15.19 64.89
CA LEU A 468 16.29 14.75 63.72
C LEU A 468 17.00 14.69 62.35
N SER A 469 18.32 14.89 62.30
CA SER A 469 19.07 15.13 61.06
C SER A 469 20.15 14.08 60.76
N HIS A 470 20.22 12.99 61.53
CA HIS A 470 21.25 11.95 61.42
C HIS A 470 21.46 11.42 59.99
N ARG A 471 20.38 11.27 59.22
CA ARG A 471 20.41 10.77 57.83
C ARG A 471 19.97 11.81 56.80
N SER A 472 19.92 13.09 57.21
CA SER A 472 19.59 14.20 56.34
C SER A 472 20.70 14.45 55.32
N MET A 473 20.38 15.19 54.26
CA MET A 473 21.34 15.47 53.19
C MET A 473 22.22 16.71 53.44
N GLY A 474 22.02 17.41 54.56
CA GLY A 474 22.69 18.68 54.85
C GLY A 474 22.28 19.80 53.89
N SER A 475 23.20 20.75 53.64
CA SER A 475 22.93 21.91 52.80
C SER A 475 22.71 21.55 51.32
N ILE A 476 21.68 22.18 50.74
CA ILE A 476 21.30 22.02 49.32
C ILE A 476 21.93 23.09 48.40
N GLY A 477 22.56 24.13 48.94
CA GLY A 477 23.10 25.25 48.16
C GLY A 477 23.90 26.27 48.97
N GLN A 478 24.18 27.41 48.33
CA GLN A 478 24.85 28.58 48.92
C GLN A 478 23.81 29.69 49.20
N ASN A 479 24.14 30.62 50.10
CA ASN A 479 23.30 31.79 50.36
C ASN A 479 23.45 32.87 49.26
N THR A 480 22.39 33.62 48.98
CA THR A 480 22.29 34.78 48.06
C THR A 480 22.70 34.53 46.61
N THR A 481 23.95 34.18 46.31
CA THR A 481 24.38 33.78 44.97
C THR A 481 24.61 32.28 45.01
N PRO A 482 23.80 31.44 44.33
CA PRO A 482 22.95 31.72 43.16
C PRO A 482 21.43 31.92 43.42
N SER A 483 20.95 32.00 44.68
CA SER A 483 19.51 32.09 45.04
C SER A 483 18.62 30.96 44.49
N ARG A 484 19.22 29.84 44.09
CA ARG A 484 18.51 28.65 43.60
C ARG A 484 19.36 27.41 43.82
N VAL A 485 18.76 26.24 43.79
CA VAL A 485 19.53 24.99 43.72
C VAL A 485 20.05 24.80 42.29
N PHE A 486 21.35 24.54 42.14
CA PHE A 486 21.92 24.24 40.83
C PHE A 486 21.38 22.91 40.26
N PRO A 487 21.03 22.84 38.96
CA PRO A 487 20.71 21.60 38.28
C PRO A 487 21.82 20.57 38.45
N GLY A 488 21.44 19.31 38.66
CA GLY A 488 22.39 18.23 38.93
C GLY A 488 22.83 18.09 40.39
N LYS A 489 22.31 18.92 41.31
CA LYS A 489 22.54 18.72 42.75
C LYS A 489 22.06 17.33 43.18
N LYS A 490 22.97 16.56 43.79
CA LYS A 490 22.71 15.22 44.30
C LYS A 490 21.69 15.24 45.44
N MET A 491 20.49 14.75 45.17
CA MET A 491 19.34 14.70 46.09
C MET A 491 18.77 13.27 46.20
N PRO A 492 18.00 12.96 47.26
CA PRO A 492 17.21 11.73 47.35
C PRO A 492 16.32 11.53 46.13
N GLY A 493 16.03 10.26 45.79
CA GLY A 493 15.14 9.95 44.67
C GLY A 493 15.18 8.48 44.28
N ARG A 494 14.46 8.10 43.21
CA ARG A 494 14.49 6.74 42.67
C ARG A 494 15.93 6.30 42.36
N MET A 495 16.29 5.08 42.74
CA MET A 495 17.60 4.46 42.51
C MET A 495 17.44 3.07 41.89
N GLY A 496 18.35 2.71 40.98
CA GLY A 496 18.30 1.45 40.23
C GLY A 496 17.36 1.51 39.03
N ASN A 497 17.02 0.35 38.45
CA ASN A 497 16.12 0.22 37.30
C ASN A 497 16.51 1.08 36.08
N HIS A 498 17.80 1.17 35.81
CA HIS A 498 18.37 1.79 34.61
C HIS A 498 19.40 0.85 34.00
N GLU A 499 19.72 1.04 32.72
CA GLU A 499 20.73 0.25 32.05
C GLU A 499 22.11 0.49 32.65
N HIS A 500 22.82 -0.60 32.92
CA HIS A 500 24.18 -0.60 33.43
C HIS A 500 25.02 -1.54 32.59
N THR A 501 26.16 -1.05 32.12
CA THR A 501 27.12 -1.83 31.35
C THR A 501 28.29 -2.19 32.26
N ILE A 502 28.58 -3.47 32.36
CA ILE A 502 29.82 -3.96 32.99
C ILE A 502 30.76 -4.34 31.87
N PHE A 503 31.90 -3.67 31.82
CA PHE A 503 32.89 -3.85 30.78
C PHE A 503 33.87 -4.98 31.13
N ASN A 504 34.43 -5.60 30.09
CA ASN A 504 35.60 -6.48 30.19
C ASN A 504 35.42 -7.66 31.16
N LEU A 505 34.27 -8.33 31.12
CA LEU A 505 34.08 -9.57 31.87
C LEU A 505 34.66 -10.74 31.06
N GLN A 506 35.45 -11.58 31.72
CA GLN A 506 36.05 -12.76 31.08
C GLN A 506 35.02 -13.88 30.96
N VAL A 507 34.91 -14.47 29.77
CA VAL A 507 34.15 -15.70 29.55
C VAL A 507 34.97 -16.87 30.10
N LEU A 508 34.41 -17.61 31.06
CA LEU A 508 35.09 -18.72 31.72
C LEU A 508 34.84 -20.04 31.01
N ASP A 509 33.61 -20.26 30.58
CA ASP A 509 33.17 -21.49 29.92
C ASP A 509 31.96 -21.19 29.02
N VAL A 510 31.77 -22.00 27.98
CA VAL A 510 30.70 -21.86 26.99
C VAL A 510 30.23 -23.25 26.59
N ASN A 511 28.92 -23.43 26.53
CA ASN A 511 28.31 -24.66 26.03
C ASN A 511 27.09 -24.32 25.18
N GLY A 512 27.22 -24.39 23.86
CA GLY A 512 26.12 -24.11 22.94
C GLY A 512 25.08 -25.22 22.81
N GLU A 513 25.39 -26.47 23.15
CA GLU A 513 24.39 -27.55 23.20
C GLU A 513 23.41 -27.35 24.35
N LYS A 514 23.93 -26.99 25.52
CA LYS A 514 23.14 -26.68 26.72
C LYS A 514 22.66 -25.22 26.74
N GLY A 515 23.09 -24.41 25.79
CA GLY A 515 22.66 -23.01 25.63
C GLY A 515 23.08 -22.10 26.78
N TYR A 516 24.29 -22.23 27.34
CA TYR A 516 24.76 -21.32 28.38
C TYR A 516 26.20 -20.83 28.18
N MET A 517 26.49 -19.70 28.81
CA MET A 517 27.85 -19.20 29.00
C MET A 517 28.08 -18.78 30.46
N LEU A 518 29.29 -19.02 30.95
CA LEU A 518 29.75 -18.60 32.26
C LEU A 518 30.63 -17.36 32.12
N VAL A 519 30.28 -16.31 32.86
CA VAL A 519 31.03 -15.05 32.86
C VAL A 519 31.59 -14.79 34.25
N LYS A 520 32.86 -14.41 34.34
CA LYS A 520 33.55 -14.12 35.60
C LYS A 520 32.93 -12.92 36.30
N GLY A 521 32.63 -13.06 37.59
CA GLY A 521 32.08 -11.99 38.43
C GLY A 521 30.55 -11.87 38.37
N GLY A 522 30.06 -10.71 38.82
CA GLY A 522 28.63 -10.44 38.95
C GLY A 522 28.07 -9.64 37.77
N VAL A 523 26.94 -10.09 37.23
CA VAL A 523 26.16 -9.32 36.24
C VAL A 523 25.07 -8.51 36.95
N SER A 524 24.74 -7.31 36.45
CA SER A 524 23.65 -6.50 37.01
C SER A 524 22.27 -7.12 36.75
N GLY A 525 21.26 -6.72 37.54
CA GLY A 525 19.88 -7.24 37.40
C GLY A 525 19.54 -8.45 38.28
N SER A 526 18.26 -8.78 38.32
CA SER A 526 17.71 -9.96 39.03
C SER A 526 17.91 -11.24 38.22
N ASN A 527 17.77 -12.39 38.87
CA ASN A 527 17.68 -13.65 38.14
C ASN A 527 16.41 -13.63 37.27
N GLY A 528 16.48 -14.20 36.07
CA GLY A 528 15.44 -14.11 35.04
C GLY A 528 15.45 -12.82 34.22
N SER A 529 16.31 -11.84 34.54
CA SER A 529 16.40 -10.62 33.72
C SER A 529 17.18 -10.86 32.43
N PHE A 530 16.74 -10.19 31.36
CA PHE A 530 17.44 -10.19 30.09
C PHE A 530 18.73 -9.37 30.19
N VAL A 531 19.79 -9.90 29.58
CA VAL A 531 21.11 -9.29 29.50
C VAL A 531 21.57 -9.31 28.05
N ARG A 532 22.27 -8.25 27.64
CA ARG A 532 22.88 -8.17 26.30
C ARG A 532 24.36 -8.40 26.46
N VAL A 533 24.89 -9.37 25.72
CA VAL A 533 26.30 -9.73 25.74
C VAL A 533 26.89 -9.42 24.38
N ARG A 534 27.98 -8.66 24.35
CA ARG A 534 28.71 -8.32 23.13
C ARG A 534 30.20 -8.37 23.42
N ASP A 535 31.01 -8.36 22.37
CA ASP A 535 32.46 -8.27 22.54
C ASP A 535 32.87 -7.03 23.34
N ALA A 536 33.94 -7.16 24.12
CA ALA A 536 34.43 -6.08 24.95
C ALA A 536 34.89 -4.89 24.10
N PHE A 537 34.30 -3.73 24.35
CA PHE A 537 34.63 -2.52 23.60
C PHE A 537 36.06 -2.01 23.85
N LYS A 538 36.62 -2.26 25.04
CA LYS A 538 37.93 -1.75 25.48
C LYS A 538 39.07 -2.77 25.36
N HIS A 539 38.77 -3.99 24.92
CA HIS A 539 39.73 -5.08 24.71
C HIS A 539 39.68 -5.61 23.27
N LEU A 540 39.39 -4.70 22.34
CA LEU A 540 39.40 -4.95 20.89
C LEU A 540 40.81 -5.22 20.37
#